data_AF-A0A3M0WIJ7-F1
#
_entry.id   AF-A0A3M0WIJ7-F1
#
_cell.length_a   1.000
_cell.length_b   1.000
_cell.length_c   1.000
_cell.angle_alpha   90.00
_cell.angle_beta   90.00
_cell.angle_gamma   90.00
#
_symmetry.space_group_name_H-M   'P 1'
#
loop_
_entity.id
_entity.type
_entity.pdbx_description
1 polymer ?
#
loop_
_entity_poly.entity_id
_entity_poly.type
_entity_poly.pdbx_seq_one_letter_code
_entity_poly.pdbx_strand_id
1 'polypeptide(L)'
;MGRNRKQNLDELVEKIFLSIELDNFEDFKKAMEKLLSIEFETLSEEDAKFLYGKIESIENKIREKQEKLAKKIQNMSDIKKFRDV
;
A
#
# COMPACT_ATOMS: atom_id res chain seq x y z
N MET A 1 12.21 -20.24 15.69
CA MET A 1 12.65 -19.36 14.58
C MET A 1 11.49 -18.77 13.75
N GLY A 2 10.27 -19.34 13.74
CA GLY A 2 9.13 -18.78 12.99
C GLY A 2 8.53 -17.46 13.50
N ARG A 3 8.53 -17.20 14.82
CA ARG A 3 7.93 -15.98 15.41
C ARG A 3 8.53 -14.67 14.88
N ASN A 4 9.85 -14.60 14.72
CA ASN A 4 10.53 -13.40 14.24
C ASN A 4 10.20 -13.10 12.76
N ARG A 5 9.92 -14.13 11.95
CA ARG A 5 9.58 -13.94 10.54
C ARG A 5 8.22 -13.28 10.38
N LYS A 6 7.19 -13.77 11.09
CA LYS A 6 5.85 -13.19 11.06
C LYS A 6 5.84 -11.74 11.57
N GLN A 7 6.56 -11.46 12.66
CA GLN A 7 6.73 -10.08 13.16
C GLN A 7 7.40 -9.17 12.12
N ASN A 8 8.45 -9.63 11.45
CA ASN A 8 9.11 -8.85 10.40
C ASN A 8 8.17 -8.57 9.21
N LEU A 9 7.31 -9.53 8.85
CA LEU A 9 6.30 -9.35 7.79
C LEU A 9 5.22 -8.35 8.21
N ASP A 10 4.72 -8.46 9.44
CA ASP A 10 3.78 -7.51 10.02
C ASP A 10 4.34 -6.08 10.00
N GLU A 11 5.57 -5.89 10.50
CA GLU A 11 6.24 -4.58 10.51
C GLU A 11 6.43 -4.01 9.10
N LEU A 12 6.75 -4.87 8.12
CA LEU A 12 6.92 -4.44 6.74
C LEU A 12 5.60 -3.97 6.14
N VAL A 13 4.52 -4.70 6.39
CA VAL A 13 3.17 -4.35 5.97
C VAL A 13 2.72 -3.03 6.63
N GLU A 14 2.95 -2.86 7.93
CA GLU A 14 2.63 -1.60 8.63
C GLU A 14 3.38 -0.41 8.04
N LYS A 15 4.66 -0.57 7.71
CA LYS A 15 5.45 0.48 7.04
C LYS A 15 4.85 0.86 5.69
N ILE A 16 4.39 -0.12 4.91
CA ILE A 16 3.69 0.13 3.64
C ILE A 16 2.42 0.95 3.89
N PHE A 17 1.57 0.53 4.84
CA PHE A 17 0.34 1.27 5.17
C PHE A 17 0.61 2.70 5.61
N LEU A 18 1.57 2.91 6.51
CA LEU A 18 1.95 4.24 6.98
C LEU A 18 2.47 5.12 5.85
N SER A 19 3.31 4.56 4.96
CA SER A 19 3.84 5.31 3.81
C SER A 19 2.76 5.76 2.82
N ILE A 20 1.72 4.92 2.60
CA ILE A 20 0.55 5.29 1.79
C ILE A 20 -0.25 6.40 2.46
N GLU A 21 -0.45 6.34 3.78
CA GLU A 21 -1.21 7.37 4.50
C GLU A 21 -0.52 8.73 4.47
N LEU A 22 0.80 8.72 4.68
CA LEU A 22 1.65 9.91 4.71
C LEU A 22 2.02 10.43 3.31
N ASP A 23 1.53 9.80 2.24
CA ASP A 23 1.89 10.11 0.85
C ASP A 23 3.43 10.12 0.61
N ASN A 24 4.15 9.28 1.35
CA ASN A 24 5.61 9.14 1.28
C ASN A 24 5.98 8.02 0.30
N PHE A 25 6.03 8.39 -0.99
CA PHE A 25 6.27 7.45 -2.09
C PHE A 25 7.63 6.75 -2.06
N GLU A 26 8.65 7.41 -1.51
CA GLU A 26 10.01 6.86 -1.44
C GLU A 26 10.05 5.69 -0.44
N ASP A 27 9.48 5.88 0.75
CA ASP A 27 9.41 4.82 1.76
C ASP A 27 8.45 3.71 1.35
N PHE A 28 7.35 4.06 0.67
CA PHE A 28 6.45 3.09 0.06
C PHE A 28 7.20 2.19 -0.93
N LYS A 29 7.95 2.78 -1.85
CA LYS A 29 8.72 2.04 -2.86
C LYS A 29 9.74 1.11 -2.20
N LYS A 30 10.52 1.60 -1.23
CA LYS A 30 11.50 0.79 -0.50
C LYS A 30 10.86 -0.37 0.26
N ALA A 31 9.71 -0.15 0.88
CA ALA A 31 9.01 -1.19 1.62
C ALA A 31 8.39 -2.24 0.68
N MET A 32 7.85 -1.82 -0.46
CA MET A 32 7.34 -2.73 -1.50
C MET A 32 8.45 -3.57 -2.14
N GLU A 33 9.61 -2.97 -2.46
CA GLU A 33 10.76 -3.71 -2.99
C GLU A 33 11.23 -4.79 -2.01
N LYS A 34 11.27 -4.47 -0.70
CA LYS A 34 11.56 -5.45 0.34
C LYS A 34 10.51 -6.56 0.38
N LEU A 35 9.23 -6.23 0.26
CA LEU A 35 8.15 -7.22 0.25
C LEU A 35 8.25 -8.17 -0.94
N LEU A 36 8.56 -7.64 -2.12
CA LEU A 36 8.74 -8.41 -3.35
C LEU A 36 10.02 -9.26 -3.35
N SER A 37 11.03 -8.87 -2.56
CA SER A 37 12.26 -9.65 -2.38
C SER A 37 12.10 -10.89 -1.50
N ILE A 38 10.93 -11.07 -0.87
CA ILE A 38 10.65 -12.23 -0.03
C ILE A 38 10.38 -13.42 -0.95
N GLU A 39 11.21 -14.45 -0.83
CA GLU A 39 11.02 -15.72 -1.54
C GLU A 39 9.78 -16.43 -1.02
N PHE A 40 8.65 -16.24 -1.69
CA PHE A 40 7.35 -16.82 -1.31
C PHE A 40 7.39 -18.35 -1.18
N GLU A 41 8.27 -19.02 -1.92
CA GLU A 41 8.48 -20.47 -1.87
C GLU A 41 9.04 -20.95 -0.51
N THR A 42 9.63 -20.05 0.28
CA THR A 42 10.20 -20.35 1.60
C THR A 42 9.20 -20.13 2.74
N LEU A 43 8.00 -19.68 2.42
CA LEU A 43 6.93 -19.41 3.40
C LEU A 43 6.15 -20.68 3.72
N SER A 44 5.71 -20.77 4.98
CA SER A 44 4.69 -21.74 5.33
C SER A 44 3.36 -21.37 4.66
N GLU A 45 2.45 -22.33 4.49
CA GLU A 45 1.12 -22.06 3.94
C GLU A 45 0.36 -20.99 4.76
N GLU A 46 0.56 -20.97 6.08
CA GLU A 46 -0.02 -19.95 6.97
C GLU A 46 0.55 -18.55 6.67
N ASP A 47 1.88 -18.42 6.57
CA ASP A 47 2.54 -17.14 6.30
C ASP A 47 2.21 -16.63 4.89
N ALA A 48 2.10 -17.54 3.91
CA ALA A 48 1.69 -17.21 2.56
C ALA A 48 0.26 -16.67 2.53
N LYS A 49 -0.71 -17.38 3.14
CA LYS A 49 -2.11 -16.91 3.26
C LYS A 49 -2.20 -15.56 3.96
N PHE A 50 -1.43 -15.40 5.03
CA PHE A 50 -1.33 -14.14 5.75
C PHE A 50 -0.85 -12.99 4.85
N LEU A 51 0.26 -13.19 4.12
CA LEU A 51 0.81 -12.20 3.21
C LEU A 51 -0.14 -11.85 2.06
N TYR A 52 -0.80 -12.85 1.45
CA TYR A 52 -1.79 -12.59 0.41
C TYR A 52 -2.92 -11.68 0.89
N GLY A 53 -3.48 -11.94 2.07
CA GLY A 53 -4.52 -11.08 2.64
C GLY A 53 -4.03 -9.65 2.94
N LYS A 54 -2.77 -9.48 3.32
CA LYS A 54 -2.16 -8.16 3.51
C LYS A 54 -1.92 -7.43 2.19
N ILE A 55 -1.46 -8.13 1.14
CA ILE A 55 -1.28 -7.57 -0.20
C ILE A 55 -2.62 -7.06 -0.75
N GLU A 56 -3.68 -7.86 -0.66
CA GLU A 56 -5.03 -7.44 -1.09
C GLU A 56 -5.48 -6.17 -0.33
N SER A 57 -5.20 -6.11 0.98
CA SER A 57 -5.51 -4.92 1.79
C SER A 57 -4.71 -3.68 1.34
N ILE A 58 -3.44 -3.85 0.96
CA ILE A 58 -2.59 -2.78 0.41
C ILE A 58 -3.16 -2.30 -0.93
N GLU A 59 -3.51 -3.21 -1.84
CA GLU A 59 -4.10 -2.86 -3.14
C GLU A 59 -5.40 -2.06 -3.01
N ASN A 60 -6.29 -2.49 -2.10
CA ASN A 60 -7.52 -1.77 -1.81
C ASN A 60 -7.25 -0.35 -1.28
N LYS A 61 -6.27 -0.21 -0.38
CA LYS A 61 -5.86 1.10 0.17
C LYS A 61 -5.35 2.05 -0.93
N ILE A 62 -4.52 1.52 -1.84
CA ILE A 62 -3.99 2.29 -2.97
C ILE A 62 -5.15 2.73 -3.89
N ARG A 63 -6.09 1.82 -4.19
CA ARG A 63 -7.27 2.12 -5.01
C ARG A 63 -8.12 3.24 -4.41
N GLU A 64 -8.42 3.17 -3.11
CA GLU A 64 -9.16 4.22 -2.41
C GLU A 64 -8.46 5.59 -2.48
N LYS A 65 -7.13 5.61 -2.33
CA LYS A 65 -6.33 6.85 -2.45
C LYS A 65 -6.38 7.40 -3.88
N GLN A 66 -6.26 6.54 -4.90
CA GLN A 66 -6.37 6.93 -6.31
C GLN A 66 -7.76 7.51 -6.63
N GLU A 67 -8.84 6.87 -6.15
CA GLU A 67 -10.20 7.38 -6.34
C GLU A 67 -10.42 8.74 -5.66
N LYS A 68 -9.92 8.90 -4.43
CA LYS A 68 -9.97 10.18 -3.71
C LYS A 68 -9.19 11.27 -4.47
N LEU A 69 -8.03 10.95 -5.02
CA LEU A 69 -7.23 11.88 -5.81
C LEU A 69 -7.96 12.26 -7.11
N ALA A 70 -8.52 11.29 -7.82
CA ALA A 70 -9.30 11.53 -9.04
C ALA A 70 -10.50 12.47 -8.79
N LYS A 71 -11.24 12.24 -7.70
CA LYS A 71 -12.33 13.13 -7.26
C LYS A 71 -11.84 14.55 -6.96
N LYS A 72 -10.69 14.71 -6.29
CA LYS A 72 -10.10 16.03 -6.03
C LYS A 72 -9.72 16.76 -7.32
N ILE A 73 -9.11 16.04 -8.28
CA ILE A 73 -8.74 16.59 -9.60
C ILE A 73 -9.99 17.04 -10.35
N GLN A 74 -11.05 16.21 -10.38
CA GLN A 74 -12.31 16.55 -11.02
C GLN A 74 -12.93 17.82 -10.43
N ASN A 75 -13.02 17.90 -9.10
CA ASN A 75 -13.54 19.08 -8.41
C ASN A 75 -12.73 20.36 -8.73
N MET A 76 -11.40 20.26 -8.79
CA MET A 76 -10.54 21.38 -9.18
C MET A 76 -10.77 21.82 -10.63
N SER A 77 -10.94 20.88 -11.56
CA SER A 77 -11.26 21.18 -12.96
C SER A 77 -12.58 21.94 -13.07
N ASP A 78 -13.61 21.48 -12.35
CA ASP A 78 -14.93 22.10 -12.41
C ASP A 78 -14.92 23.52 -11.80
N ILE A 79 -14.20 23.74 -10.70
CA ILE A 79 -14.00 25.08 -10.13
C ILE A 79 -13.35 26.03 -11.14
N LYS A 80 -12.34 25.58 -11.90
CA LYS A 80 -11.71 26.41 -12.94
C LYS A 80 -12.70 26.78 -14.05
N LYS A 81 -13.54 25.82 -14.49
CA LYS A 81 -14.58 26.10 -15.49
C LYS A 81 -15.57 27.17 -15.01
N PHE A 82 -15.92 27.20 -13.72
CA PHE A 82 -16.81 28.24 -13.16
C PHE A 82 -16.12 29.60 -13.00
N ARG A 83 -14.79 29.66 -12.97
CA ARG A 83 -14.04 30.93 -12.84
C ARG A 83 -13.87 31.67 -14.17
N ASP A 84 -13.93 30.93 -15.27
CA ASP A 84 -13.78 31.47 -16.63
C ASP A 84 -15.15 31.78 -17.29
N VAL A 85 -16.23 31.78 -16.51
CA VAL A 85 -17.59 32.25 -16.85
C VAL A 85 -17.88 33.52 -16.06
#